data_AF-A0A1W9ZUZ7-F1
#
_entry.id   AF-A0A1W9ZUZ7-F1
#
_cell.length_a   1.000
_cell.length_b   1.000
_cell.length_c   1.000
_cell.angle_alpha   90.00
_cell.angle_beta   90.00
_cell.angle_gamma   90.00
#
_symmetry.space_group_name_H-M   'P 1'
#
loop_
_entity.id
_entity.type
_entity.pdbx_description
1 polymer ?
#
loop_
_entity_poly.entity_id
_entity_poly.type
_entity_poly.pdbx_seq_one_letter_code
_entity_poly.pdbx_strand_id
1 'polypeptide(L)'
;MLALGILSFAAAVALVFFAFKPDLAFRLDEGWKFRGKTEPSETYVAVNTVGRIIGAIVAVGVGIGAIAQYTTDQRSAREKQATDELYAAAEQRCASELRPRFNETANWNSAGQLTNPQEVQALAHDLGVEVEITTSTTLKGMTDPPPPSTNLRVLDPTLPESHGTVLYYLGSPFGFDPTAVQCDITRPSSV
;
A
#
# COMPACT_ATOMS: atom_id res chain seq x y z
N MET A 1 16.36 8.52 5.26
CA MET A 1 16.28 9.75 4.45
C MET A 1 16.12 11.03 5.29
N LEU A 2 15.24 11.08 6.30
CA LEU A 2 15.05 12.28 7.13
C LEU A 2 16.34 12.83 7.78
N ALA A 3 17.13 11.97 8.45
CA ALA A 3 18.37 12.38 9.11
C ALA A 3 19.39 12.96 8.13
N LEU A 4 19.51 12.38 6.94
CA LEU A 4 20.36 12.91 5.87
C LEU A 4 19.91 14.31 5.48
N GLY A 5 18.60 14.54 5.30
CA GLY A 5 18.07 15.85 4.99
C GLY A 5 18.42 16.91 6.03
N ILE A 6 18.24 16.58 7.31
CA ILE A 6 18.59 17.46 8.45
C ILE A 6 20.09 17.79 8.44
N LEU A 7 20.95 16.77 8.26
CA LEU A 7 22.39 16.96 8.21
C LEU A 7 22.81 17.82 7.01
N SER A 8 22.16 17.67 5.86
CA SER A 8 22.42 18.51 4.68
C SER A 8 22.07 19.98 4.92
N PHE A 9 20.96 20.28 5.60
CA PHE A 9 20.64 21.67 5.98
C PHE A 9 21.62 22.23 7.01
N ALA A 10 22.03 21.45 8.01
CA ALA A 10 23.06 21.86 8.97
C ALA A 10 24.39 22.17 8.27
N ALA A 11 24.79 21.34 7.30
CA ALA A 11 25.97 21.57 6.48
C ALA A 11 25.83 22.84 5.61
N ALA A 12 24.66 23.08 5.02
CA ALA A 12 24.40 24.30 4.25
C ALA A 12 24.56 25.57 5.11
N VAL A 13 23.99 25.57 6.33
CA VAL A 13 24.14 26.69 7.28
C VAL A 13 25.61 26.90 7.64
N ALA A 14 26.35 25.83 7.92
CA ALA A 14 27.78 25.93 8.20
C ALA A 14 28.57 26.49 7.01
N LEU A 15 28.29 26.04 5.79
CA LEU A 15 28.94 26.52 4.56
C LEU A 15 28.68 28.02 4.34
N VAL A 16 27.43 28.48 4.52
CA VAL A 16 27.08 29.90 4.43
C VAL A 16 27.79 30.70 5.52
N PHE A 17 27.79 30.23 6.78
CA PHE A 17 28.50 30.89 7.88
C PHE A 17 29.98 31.11 7.55
N PHE A 18 30.64 30.08 7.03
CA PHE A 18 32.04 30.18 6.66
C PHE A 18 32.29 31.02 5.40
N ALA A 19 31.32 31.12 4.48
CA ALA A 19 31.39 32.04 3.34
C ALA A 19 31.47 33.51 3.80
N PHE A 20 30.80 33.85 4.92
CA PHE A 20 30.85 35.18 5.57
C PHE A 20 31.98 35.33 6.60
N LYS A 21 32.68 34.24 6.94
CA LYS A 21 33.80 34.21 7.88
C LYS A 21 35.03 33.55 7.23
N PRO A 22 35.60 34.16 6.18
CA PRO A 22 36.65 33.53 5.37
C PRO A 22 37.95 33.26 6.15
N ASP A 23 38.30 34.06 7.16
CA ASP A 23 39.48 33.81 8.00
C ASP A 23 39.32 32.54 8.85
N LEU A 24 38.12 32.29 9.38
CA LEU A 24 37.79 31.07 10.12
C LEU A 24 37.78 29.87 9.18
N ALA A 25 37.22 30.03 7.99
CA ALA A 25 37.22 29.02 6.94
C ALA A 25 38.64 28.61 6.54
N PHE A 26 39.50 29.58 6.27
CA PHE A 26 40.92 29.35 5.95
C PHE A 26 41.65 28.66 7.09
N ARG A 27 41.47 29.08 8.34
CA ARG A 27 42.10 28.41 9.49
C ARG A 27 41.58 26.99 9.72
N LEU A 28 40.34 26.70 9.35
CA LEU A 28 39.78 25.35 9.44
C LEU A 28 40.36 24.42 8.37
N ASP A 29 40.48 24.90 7.13
CA ASP A 29 40.96 24.10 5.99
C ASP A 29 42.50 24.00 5.97
N GLU A 30 43.18 25.09 6.31
CA GLU A 30 44.62 25.31 6.07
C GLU A 30 45.40 25.65 7.36
N GLY A 31 44.72 25.88 8.49
CA GLY A 31 45.37 26.32 9.73
C GLY A 31 46.38 25.33 10.30
N TRP A 32 46.26 24.05 9.95
CA TRP A 32 47.26 23.03 10.30
C TRP A 32 48.60 23.24 9.57
N LYS A 33 48.59 23.77 8.35
CA LYS A 33 49.80 24.03 7.55
C LYS A 33 50.54 25.26 8.03
N PHE A 34 49.79 26.33 8.34
CA PHE A 34 50.37 27.64 8.58
C PHE A 34 50.48 28.03 10.06
N ARG A 35 49.91 27.22 10.98
CA ARG A 35 49.92 27.44 12.44
C ARG A 35 49.58 28.90 12.82
N GLY A 36 48.65 29.51 12.10
CA GLY A 36 48.17 30.88 12.33
C GLY A 36 49.14 32.00 11.94
N LYS A 37 50.22 31.72 11.20
CA LYS A 37 51.26 32.71 10.84
C LYS A 37 51.03 33.47 9.53
N THR A 38 50.03 33.09 8.74
CA THR A 38 49.73 33.71 7.45
C THR A 38 48.25 34.07 7.33
N GLU A 39 48.00 35.17 6.65
CA GLU A 39 46.66 35.64 6.28
C GLU A 39 46.27 35.09 4.89
N PRO A 40 44.98 34.80 4.65
CA PRO A 40 44.52 34.31 3.37
C PRO A 40 44.65 35.39 2.28
N SER A 41 45.02 34.98 1.06
CA SER A 41 45.04 35.90 -0.08
C SER A 41 43.62 36.24 -0.55
N GLU A 42 43.43 37.45 -1.11
CA GLU A 42 42.11 37.89 -1.61
C GLU A 42 41.52 36.92 -2.65
N THR A 43 42.36 36.39 -3.54
CA THR A 43 41.94 35.40 -4.55
C THR A 43 41.47 34.10 -3.91
N TYR A 44 42.15 33.63 -2.85
CA TYR A 44 41.72 32.44 -2.11
C TYR A 44 40.38 32.66 -1.42
N VAL A 45 40.21 33.81 -0.76
CA VAL A 45 38.95 34.20 -0.12
C VAL A 45 37.81 34.19 -1.14
N ALA A 46 37.99 34.83 -2.31
CA ALA A 46 36.96 34.87 -3.35
C ALA A 46 36.56 33.48 -3.85
N VAL A 47 37.54 32.62 -4.18
CA VAL A 47 37.28 31.26 -4.68
C VAL A 47 36.62 30.39 -3.61
N ASN A 48 37.10 30.44 -2.37
CA ASN A 48 36.54 29.67 -1.27
C ASN A 48 35.11 30.12 -0.95
N THR A 49 34.83 31.43 -0.94
CA THR A 49 33.48 31.96 -0.73
C THR A 49 32.52 31.48 -1.82
N VAL A 50 32.90 31.55 -3.11
CA VAL A 50 32.07 31.03 -4.21
C VAL A 50 31.84 29.52 -4.07
N GLY A 51 32.90 28.75 -3.80
CA GLY A 51 32.81 27.31 -3.60
C GLY A 51 31.87 26.92 -2.45
N ARG A 52 31.93 27.64 -1.33
CA ARG A 52 31.06 27.41 -0.17
C ARG A 52 29.60 27.79 -0.45
N ILE A 53 29.35 28.86 -1.20
CA ILE A 53 27.98 29.22 -1.63
C ILE A 53 27.40 28.13 -2.54
N ILE A 54 28.16 27.65 -3.54
CA ILE A 54 27.72 26.55 -4.42
C ILE A 54 27.48 25.29 -3.59
N GLY A 55 28.39 24.93 -2.69
CA GLY A 55 28.23 23.79 -1.80
C GLY A 55 26.99 23.90 -0.93
N ALA A 56 26.67 25.09 -0.42
CA ALA A 56 25.46 25.32 0.37
C ALA A 56 24.19 25.12 -0.46
N ILE A 57 24.16 25.61 -1.71
CA ILE A 57 23.03 25.40 -2.63
C ILE A 57 22.83 23.91 -2.90
N VAL A 58 23.90 23.17 -3.19
CA VAL A 58 23.84 21.71 -3.41
C VAL A 58 23.32 20.99 -2.17
N ALA A 59 23.85 21.35 -0.98
CA ALA A 59 23.43 20.75 0.28
C ALA A 59 21.94 21.02 0.58
N VAL A 60 21.43 22.23 0.29
CA VAL A 60 19.98 22.52 0.37
C VAL A 60 19.19 21.64 -0.58
N GLY A 61 19.63 21.49 -1.84
CA GLY A 61 18.96 20.64 -2.82
C GLY A 61 18.87 19.18 -2.38
N VAL A 62 19.96 18.62 -1.87
CA VAL A 62 20.00 17.26 -1.29
C VAL A 62 19.08 17.18 -0.07
N GLY A 63 19.08 18.21 0.78
CA GLY A 63 18.21 18.31 1.95
C GLY A 63 16.73 18.20 1.60
N ILE A 64 16.28 19.00 0.62
CA ILE A 64 14.91 18.98 0.12
C ILE A 64 14.57 17.62 -0.47
N GLY A 65 15.43 17.07 -1.33
CA GLY A 65 15.20 15.77 -1.98
C GLY A 65 15.05 14.63 -0.97
N ALA A 66 15.92 14.57 0.04
CA ALA A 66 15.88 13.54 1.08
C ALA A 66 14.63 13.64 1.96
N ILE A 67 14.18 14.86 2.30
CA ILE A 67 12.94 15.03 3.07
C ILE A 67 11.72 14.67 2.22
N ALA A 68 11.68 15.08 0.95
CA ALA A 68 10.59 14.73 0.04
C ALA A 68 10.45 13.21 -0.10
N GLN A 69 11.55 12.50 -0.33
CA GLN A 69 11.55 11.03 -0.38
C GLN A 69 11.05 10.42 0.92
N TYR A 70 11.53 10.89 2.08
CA TYR A 70 11.03 10.41 3.37
C TYR A 70 9.52 10.59 3.53
N THR A 71 8.96 11.71 3.08
CA THR A 71 7.51 11.93 3.15
C THR A 71 6.73 11.02 2.21
N THR A 72 7.26 10.74 1.02
CA THR A 72 6.67 9.79 0.08
C THR A 72 6.69 8.38 0.65
N ASP A 73 7.81 7.93 1.21
CA ASP A 73 7.94 6.62 1.85
C ASP A 73 7.00 6.47 3.05
N GLN A 74 6.86 7.53 3.85
CA GLN A 74 5.90 7.55 4.96
C GLN A 74 4.45 7.45 4.48
N ARG A 75 4.10 8.13 3.39
CA ARG A 75 2.75 8.04 2.81
C ARG A 75 2.46 6.65 2.28
N SER A 76 3.37 6.09 1.48
CA SER A 76 3.20 4.74 0.94
C SER A 76 3.14 3.68 2.04
N ALA A 77 3.95 3.81 3.09
CA ALA A 77 3.88 2.92 4.25
C ALA A 77 2.53 3.02 4.99
N ARG A 78 1.99 4.24 5.17
CA ARG A 78 0.68 4.45 5.79
C ARG A 78 -0.47 3.93 4.94
N GLU A 79 -0.42 4.16 3.63
CA GLU A 79 -1.42 3.62 2.69
C GLU A 79 -1.40 2.10 2.69
N LYS A 80 -0.21 1.50 2.69
CA LYS A 80 -0.05 0.05 2.82
C LYS A 80 -0.61 -0.47 4.14
N GLN A 81 -0.28 0.17 5.26
CA GLN A 81 -0.79 -0.21 6.57
C GLN A 81 -2.31 -0.08 6.65
N ALA A 82 -2.89 1.02 6.18
CA ALA A 82 -4.34 1.22 6.16
C ALA A 82 -5.04 0.15 5.30
N THR A 83 -4.43 -0.21 4.17
CA THR A 83 -4.92 -1.29 3.30
C THR A 83 -4.85 -2.65 4.00
N ASP A 84 -3.75 -2.96 4.67
CA ASP A 84 -3.57 -4.21 5.43
C ASP A 84 -4.58 -4.32 6.58
N GLU A 85 -4.83 -3.21 7.30
CA GLU A 85 -5.84 -3.12 8.37
C GLU A 85 -7.27 -3.32 7.82
N LEU A 86 -7.60 -2.71 6.67
CA LEU A 86 -8.89 -2.90 6.00
C LEU A 86 -9.11 -4.37 5.62
N TYR A 87 -8.10 -5.01 5.02
CA TYR A 87 -8.20 -6.43 4.65
C TYR A 87 -8.32 -7.35 5.87
N ALA A 88 -7.57 -7.09 6.94
CA ALA A 88 -7.68 -7.87 8.17
C ALA A 88 -9.07 -7.72 8.82
N ALA A 89 -9.63 -6.51 8.81
CA ALA A 89 -10.99 -6.25 9.30
C ALA A 89 -12.05 -6.98 8.45
N ALA A 90 -11.90 -6.97 7.12
CA ALA A 90 -12.79 -7.70 6.23
C ALA A 90 -12.68 -9.22 6.42
N GLU A 91 -11.48 -9.75 6.66
CA GLU A 91 -11.27 -11.19 6.94
C GLU A 91 -11.97 -11.60 8.24
N GLN A 92 -11.79 -10.80 9.28
CA GLN A 92 -12.47 -11.01 10.56
C GLN A 92 -13.99 -10.93 10.41
N ARG A 93 -14.50 -9.93 9.68
CA ARG A 93 -15.93 -9.76 9.41
C ARG A 93 -16.49 -10.95 8.62
N CYS A 94 -15.77 -11.40 7.60
CA CYS A 94 -16.16 -12.59 6.85
C CYS A 94 -16.27 -13.82 7.74
N ALA A 95 -15.25 -14.07 8.57
CA ALA A 95 -15.19 -15.28 9.39
C ALA A 95 -16.24 -15.28 10.53
N SER A 96 -16.53 -14.11 11.10
CA SER A 96 -17.38 -13.96 12.29
C SER A 96 -18.85 -13.64 11.99
N GLU A 97 -19.14 -12.96 10.88
CA GLU A 97 -20.48 -12.46 10.56
C GLU A 97 -21.01 -13.02 9.25
N LEU A 98 -20.29 -12.81 8.14
CA LEU A 98 -20.81 -13.13 6.80
C LEU A 98 -20.95 -14.64 6.61
N ARG A 99 -19.86 -15.39 6.75
CA ARG A 99 -19.84 -16.84 6.51
C ARG A 99 -20.89 -17.62 7.31
N PRO A 100 -21.02 -17.45 8.65
CA PRO A 100 -22.03 -18.20 9.38
C PRO A 100 -23.45 -17.87 8.92
N ARG A 101 -23.78 -16.59 8.69
CA ARG A 101 -25.13 -16.18 8.27
C ARG A 101 -25.48 -16.66 6.87
N PHE A 102 -24.55 -16.56 5.91
CA PHE A 102 -24.76 -17.09 4.57
C PHE A 102 -24.82 -18.63 4.57
N ASN A 103 -24.05 -19.32 5.41
CA ASN A 103 -24.16 -20.78 5.56
C ASN A 103 -25.50 -21.23 6.13
N GLU A 104 -26.07 -20.47 7.06
CA GLU A 104 -27.41 -20.74 7.63
C GLU A 104 -28.53 -20.42 6.65
N THR A 105 -28.34 -19.40 5.79
CA THR A 105 -29.37 -18.91 4.89
C THR A 105 -29.37 -19.61 3.54
N ALA A 106 -28.21 -19.93 2.95
CA ALA A 106 -28.13 -20.47 1.61
C ALA A 106 -28.57 -21.95 1.57
N ASN A 107 -29.66 -22.23 0.87
CA ASN A 107 -30.18 -23.58 0.70
C ASN A 107 -29.77 -24.15 -0.66
N TRP A 108 -29.08 -25.30 -0.61
CA TRP A 108 -28.57 -25.98 -1.79
C TRP A 108 -29.31 -27.29 -2.02
N ASN A 109 -29.71 -27.57 -3.27
CA ASN A 109 -30.25 -28.87 -3.62
C ASN A 109 -29.13 -29.90 -3.90
N SER A 110 -29.52 -31.16 -4.11
CA SER A 110 -28.59 -32.26 -4.40
C SER A 110 -27.80 -32.10 -5.70
N ALA A 111 -28.20 -31.17 -6.58
CA ALA A 111 -27.50 -30.83 -7.83
C ALA A 111 -26.56 -29.61 -7.68
N GLY A 112 -26.36 -29.11 -6.46
CA GLY A 112 -25.52 -27.95 -6.19
C GLY A 112 -26.11 -26.64 -6.71
N GLN A 113 -27.44 -26.53 -6.76
CA GLN A 113 -28.15 -25.30 -7.12
C GLN A 113 -28.69 -24.61 -5.88
N LEU A 114 -28.61 -23.28 -5.89
CA LEU A 114 -29.20 -22.45 -4.85
C LEU A 114 -30.73 -22.39 -5.05
N THR A 115 -31.50 -22.83 -4.06
CA THR A 115 -32.97 -22.91 -4.15
C THR A 115 -33.69 -21.67 -3.64
N ASN A 116 -33.01 -20.83 -2.84
CA ASN A 116 -33.57 -19.61 -2.24
C ASN A 116 -32.74 -18.34 -2.55
N PRO A 117 -32.51 -18.00 -3.83
CA PRO A 117 -31.68 -16.86 -4.21
C PRO A 117 -32.20 -15.51 -3.69
N GLN A 118 -33.51 -15.36 -3.53
CA GLN A 118 -34.12 -14.11 -3.03
C GLN A 118 -33.80 -13.88 -1.54
N GLU A 119 -33.76 -14.94 -0.73
CA GLU A 119 -33.39 -14.84 0.69
C GLU A 119 -31.91 -14.49 0.86
N VAL A 120 -31.05 -15.08 0.01
CA VAL A 120 -29.62 -14.75 -0.04
C VAL A 120 -29.40 -13.29 -0.45
N GLN A 121 -30.17 -12.77 -1.42
CA GLN A 121 -30.12 -11.37 -1.81
C GLN A 121 -30.61 -10.43 -0.71
N ALA A 122 -31.68 -10.80 0.01
CA ALA A 122 -32.18 -10.02 1.13
C ALA A 122 -31.13 -9.95 2.27
N LEU A 123 -30.49 -11.08 2.60
CA LEU A 123 -29.41 -11.11 3.58
C LEU A 123 -28.23 -10.22 3.16
N ALA A 124 -27.86 -10.26 1.87
CA ALA A 124 -26.78 -9.43 1.35
C ALA A 124 -27.06 -7.94 1.55
N HIS A 125 -28.28 -7.51 1.20
CA HIS A 125 -28.74 -6.15 1.42
C HIS A 125 -28.69 -5.75 2.91
N ASP A 126 -29.17 -6.61 3.81
CA ASP A 126 -29.17 -6.35 5.25
C ASP A 126 -27.74 -6.26 5.84
N LEU A 127 -26.81 -7.04 5.30
CA LEU A 127 -25.39 -7.01 5.68
C LEU A 127 -24.59 -5.93 4.93
N GLY A 128 -25.20 -5.18 4.02
CA GLY A 128 -24.52 -4.16 3.22
C GLY A 128 -23.42 -4.74 2.33
N VAL A 129 -23.61 -5.95 1.81
CA VAL A 129 -22.72 -6.63 0.86
C VAL A 129 -23.45 -6.89 -0.44
N GLU A 130 -22.70 -7.06 -1.53
CA GLU A 130 -23.25 -7.41 -2.83
C GLU A 130 -23.15 -8.93 -3.04
N VAL A 131 -24.05 -9.49 -3.86
CA VAL A 131 -24.00 -10.90 -4.23
C VAL A 131 -24.09 -11.10 -5.73
N GLU A 132 -23.17 -11.90 -6.26
CA GLU A 132 -23.22 -12.39 -7.64
C GLU A 132 -23.60 -13.87 -7.62
N ILE A 133 -24.75 -14.19 -8.22
CA ILE A 133 -25.24 -15.56 -8.38
C ILE A 133 -25.11 -15.94 -9.85
N THR A 134 -24.19 -16.85 -10.14
CA THR A 134 -23.95 -17.34 -11.51
C THR A 134 -24.38 -18.80 -11.63
N THR A 135 -25.32 -19.08 -12.52
CA THR A 135 -25.70 -20.47 -12.85
C THR A 135 -24.88 -20.94 -14.04
N SER A 136 -24.18 -22.07 -13.91
CA SER A 136 -23.51 -22.71 -15.05
C SER A 136 -24.57 -23.21 -16.02
N THR A 137 -24.69 -22.57 -17.18
CA THR A 137 -25.53 -23.09 -18.27
C THR A 137 -24.89 -24.37 -18.79
N THR A 138 -25.72 -25.41 -18.96
CA THR A 138 -25.33 -26.68 -19.59
C THR A 138 -24.50 -26.42 -20.86
N LEU A 139 -23.28 -26.99 -20.90
CA LEU A 139 -22.39 -26.87 -22.05
C LEU A 139 -23.10 -27.43 -23.30
N LYS A 140 -23.55 -26.55 -24.20
CA LYS A 140 -24.19 -26.93 -25.46
C LYS A 140 -23.21 -27.80 -26.27
N GLY A 141 -23.63 -29.02 -26.61
CA GLY A 141 -22.85 -29.94 -27.45
C GLY A 141 -22.35 -31.21 -26.74
N MET A 142 -22.55 -31.35 -25.43
CA MET A 142 -22.36 -32.63 -24.74
C MET A 142 -23.59 -33.54 -24.90
N THR A 143 -23.36 -34.83 -25.11
CA THR A 143 -24.41 -35.85 -25.26
C THR A 143 -25.10 -36.16 -23.93
N ASP A 144 -24.42 -35.90 -22.80
CA ASP A 144 -24.96 -35.94 -21.42
C ASP A 144 -24.30 -34.83 -20.59
N PRO A 145 -24.78 -33.58 -20.66
CA PRO A 145 -24.20 -32.50 -19.88
C PRO A 145 -24.49 -32.70 -18.39
N PRO A 146 -23.54 -32.36 -17.50
CA PRO A 146 -23.79 -32.40 -16.06
C PRO A 146 -24.94 -31.46 -15.69
N PRO A 147 -25.71 -31.75 -14.61
CA PRO A 147 -26.76 -30.87 -14.16
C PRO A 147 -26.22 -29.45 -13.86
N PRO A 148 -27.03 -28.39 -14.06
CA PRO A 148 -26.56 -27.02 -13.84
C PRO A 148 -26.24 -26.82 -12.36
N SER A 149 -25.16 -26.09 -12.07
CA SER A 149 -24.76 -25.73 -10.72
C SER A 149 -24.76 -24.21 -10.51
N THR A 150 -24.84 -23.75 -9.26
CA THR A 150 -24.83 -22.32 -8.94
C THR A 150 -23.54 -21.95 -8.21
N ASN A 151 -22.89 -20.87 -8.63
CA ASN A 151 -21.82 -20.23 -7.86
C ASN A 151 -22.37 -18.96 -7.22
N LEU A 152 -22.03 -18.74 -5.95
CA LEU A 152 -22.40 -17.53 -5.22
C LEU A 152 -21.12 -16.83 -4.75
N ARG A 153 -20.96 -15.57 -5.14
CA ARG A 153 -19.89 -14.68 -4.65
C ARG A 153 -20.52 -13.62 -3.78
N VAL A 154 -19.93 -13.37 -2.62
CA VAL A 154 -20.28 -12.22 -1.78
C VAL A 154 -19.17 -11.20 -1.91
N LEU A 155 -19.53 -9.95 -2.21
CA LEU A 155 -18.61 -8.85 -2.37
C LEU A 155 -18.82 -7.80 -1.28
N ASP A 156 -17.75 -7.34 -0.66
CA ASP A 156 -17.80 -6.21 0.28
C ASP A 156 -17.44 -4.92 -0.47
N PRO A 157 -18.40 -3.99 -0.67
CA PRO A 157 -18.17 -2.75 -1.42
C PRO A 157 -17.22 -1.78 -0.70
N THR A 158 -16.88 -2.05 0.57
CA THR A 158 -15.88 -1.28 1.31
C THR A 158 -14.44 -1.63 0.90
N LEU A 159 -14.25 -2.73 0.18
CA LEU A 159 -12.95 -3.12 -0.36
C LEU A 159 -12.70 -2.52 -1.75
N PRO A 160 -11.43 -2.32 -2.16
CA PRO A 160 -11.10 -1.88 -3.51
C PRO A 160 -11.70 -2.80 -4.59
N GLU A 161 -12.16 -2.24 -5.71
CA GLU A 161 -12.88 -2.97 -6.78
C GLU A 161 -12.18 -4.23 -7.29
N SER A 162 -10.84 -4.26 -7.27
CA SER A 162 -10.05 -5.43 -7.71
C SER A 162 -10.07 -6.61 -6.74
N HIS A 163 -10.58 -6.44 -5.51
CA HIS A 163 -10.49 -7.41 -4.41
C HIS A 163 -11.78 -7.55 -3.60
N GLY A 164 -12.92 -7.14 -4.18
CA GLY A 164 -14.19 -7.06 -3.46
C GLY A 164 -14.75 -8.40 -2.97
N THR A 165 -14.33 -9.54 -3.53
CA THR A 165 -14.85 -10.85 -3.08
C THR A 165 -14.33 -11.21 -1.70
N VAL A 166 -15.25 -11.45 -0.78
CA VAL A 166 -14.95 -11.84 0.60
C VAL A 166 -15.35 -13.28 0.91
N LEU A 167 -16.30 -13.83 0.16
CA LEU A 167 -16.82 -15.18 0.37
C LEU A 167 -17.20 -15.81 -0.97
N TYR A 168 -16.82 -17.07 -1.16
CA TYR A 168 -17.09 -17.81 -2.38
C TYR A 168 -17.71 -19.17 -2.09
N TYR A 169 -18.81 -19.46 -2.77
CA TYR A 169 -19.52 -20.73 -2.75
C TYR A 169 -19.48 -21.35 -4.15
N LEU A 170 -18.95 -22.56 -4.25
CA LEU A 170 -18.93 -23.34 -5.48
C LEU A 170 -20.01 -24.44 -5.41
N GLY A 171 -21.09 -24.28 -6.18
CA GLY A 171 -22.00 -25.37 -6.46
C GLY A 171 -21.39 -26.30 -7.49
N SER A 172 -21.49 -27.61 -7.25
CA SER A 172 -21.05 -28.65 -8.19
C SER A 172 -22.23 -29.50 -8.64
N PRO A 173 -22.23 -29.98 -9.89
CA PRO A 173 -23.23 -30.96 -10.36
C PRO A 173 -23.28 -32.25 -9.53
N PHE A 174 -22.26 -32.49 -8.70
CA PHE A 174 -22.15 -33.63 -7.80
C PHE A 174 -22.58 -33.31 -6.36
N GLY A 175 -23.18 -32.13 -6.14
CA GLY A 175 -23.61 -31.63 -4.84
C GLY A 175 -22.85 -30.39 -4.39
N PHE A 176 -23.28 -29.80 -3.28
CA PHE A 176 -22.60 -28.67 -2.66
C PHE A 176 -21.75 -29.15 -1.47
N ASP A 177 -20.48 -28.74 -1.44
CA ASP A 177 -19.59 -28.98 -0.31
C ASP A 177 -19.48 -27.71 0.55
N PRO A 178 -20.14 -27.66 1.73
CA PRO A 178 -20.08 -26.51 2.63
C PRO A 178 -18.68 -26.28 3.22
N THR A 179 -17.79 -27.27 3.19
CA THR A 179 -16.42 -27.15 3.69
C THR A 179 -15.46 -26.49 2.69
N ALA A 180 -15.86 -26.40 1.42
CA ALA A 180 -15.14 -25.65 0.39
C ALA A 180 -15.36 -24.13 0.47
N VAL A 181 -16.20 -23.66 1.40
CA VAL A 181 -16.49 -22.24 1.61
C VAL A 181 -15.39 -21.59 2.43
N GLN A 182 -14.59 -20.74 1.79
CA GLN A 182 -13.50 -20.01 2.44
C GLN A 182 -13.72 -18.50 2.33
N CYS A 183 -13.32 -17.80 3.38
CA CYS A 183 -13.09 -16.36 3.30
C CYS A 183 -11.78 -16.16 2.53
N ASP A 184 -11.87 -16.01 1.21
CA ASP A 184 -10.72 -15.74 0.36
C ASP A 184 -10.76 -14.28 -0.07
N ILE A 185 -10.08 -13.45 0.73
CA ILE A 185 -9.87 -12.06 0.38
C ILE A 185 -8.54 -12.02 -0.36
N THR A 186 -8.61 -12.09 -1.69
CA THR A 186 -7.42 -12.15 -2.54
C THR A 186 -6.61 -10.87 -2.34
N ARG A 187 -5.53 -10.90 -1.54
CA ARG A 187 -4.62 -9.77 -1.39
C ARG A 187 -4.00 -9.42 -2.74
N PRO A 188 -3.73 -8.14 -3.05
CA PRO A 188 -2.87 -7.81 -4.16
C PRO A 188 -1.53 -8.53 -3.97
N SER A 189 -1.15 -9.37 -4.94
CA SER A 189 0.23 -9.81 -5.07
C SER A 189 1.07 -8.56 -5.22
N SER A 190 1.93 -8.27 -4.24
CA SER A 190 2.82 -7.11 -4.26
C SER A 190 3.56 -7.05 -5.60
N VAL A 191 3.28 -6.03 -6.40
CA VAL A 191 4.09 -5.62 -7.55
C VAL A 191 4.98 -4.46 -7.10
#